data_AF-A0A2I0AY25-F1
#
_entry.id   AF-A0A2I0AY25-F1
#
_cell.length_a   1.000
_cell.length_b   1.000
_cell.length_c   1.000
_cell.angle_alpha   90.00
_cell.angle_beta   90.00
_cell.angle_gamma   90.00
#
_symmetry.space_group_name_H-M   'P 1'
#
loop_
_entity.id
_entity.type
_entity.pdbx_description
1 polymer ?
#
loop_
_entity_poly.entity_id
_entity_poly.type
_entity_poly.pdbx_seq_one_letter_code
_entity_poly.pdbx_strand_id
1 'polypeptide(L)' 'MEAAEMDFLSLEIDFDYEFDASRYFDFVREETASQEWEAQHWFDMAGSYPPSRALEP' A
#
# COMPACT_ATOMS: atom_id res chain seq x y z
N MET A 1 -20.45 -17.86 -6.62
CA MET A 1 -19.92 -17.89 -5.25
C MET A 1 -18.71 -16.96 -5.20
N GLU A 2 -18.86 -15.72 -5.64
CA GLU A 2 -17.72 -14.80 -5.85
C GLU A 2 -18.11 -13.38 -5.38
N ALA A 3 -19.34 -12.96 -5.71
CA ALA A 3 -19.90 -11.69 -5.24
C ALA A 3 -19.95 -11.53 -3.70
N ALA A 4 -20.22 -12.61 -2.95
CA ALA A 4 -20.25 -12.56 -1.49
C ALA A 4 -18.84 -12.54 -0.86
N GLU A 5 -17.83 -13.04 -1.57
CA GLU A 5 -16.44 -13.04 -1.11
C GLU A 5 -15.80 -11.66 -1.36
N MET A 6 -16.11 -11.03 -2.51
CA MET A 6 -15.73 -9.64 -2.79
C MET A 6 -16.36 -8.64 -1.82
N ASP A 7 -17.63 -8.82 -1.46
CA ASP A 7 -18.34 -7.95 -0.51
C ASP A 7 -17.69 -7.99 0.89
N PHE A 8 -17.34 -9.20 1.36
CA PHE A 8 -16.65 -9.40 2.63
C PHE A 8 -15.27 -8.72 2.67
N LEU A 9 -14.48 -8.84 1.60
CA LEU A 9 -13.17 -8.19 1.50
C LEU A 9 -13.27 -6.66 1.43
N SER A 10 -14.28 -6.12 0.77
CA SER A 10 -14.48 -4.66 0.64
C SER A 10 -14.93 -3.98 1.94
N LEU A 11 -15.55 -4.73 2.86
CA LEU A 11 -15.95 -4.21 4.17
C LEU A 11 -14.78 -4.12 5.17
N GLU A 12 -13.75 -4.95 4.98
CA GLU A 12 -12.57 -5.03 5.86
C GLU A 12 -11.35 -4.31 5.27
N ILE A 13 -11.24 -4.22 3.93
CA ILE A 13 -10.09 -3.66 3.22
C ILE A 13 -10.53 -2.43 2.41
N ASP A 14 -9.98 -1.27 2.78
CA ASP A 14 -10.10 -0.03 2.01
C ASP A 14 -9.07 -0.03 0.87
N PHE A 15 -9.53 -0.35 -0.35
CA PHE A 15 -8.68 -0.37 -1.54
C PHE A 15 -8.29 1.03 -2.04
N ASP A 16 -8.99 2.08 -1.59
CA ASP A 16 -8.68 3.46 -1.93
C ASP A 16 -7.63 4.06 -0.96
N TYR A 17 -7.35 3.38 0.16
CA TYR A 17 -6.34 3.78 1.13
C TYR A 17 -4.97 3.17 0.78
N GLU A 18 -4.10 4.01 0.22
CA GLU A 18 -2.74 3.64 -0.16
C GLU A 18 -1.71 4.50 0.58
N PHE A 19 -0.64 3.86 1.05
CA PHE A 19 0.55 4.55 1.52
C PHE A 19 1.41 4.91 0.30
N ASP A 20 2.00 6.11 0.29
CA ASP A 20 3.02 6.50 -0.69
C ASP A 20 4.35 5.81 -0.37
N ALA A 21 4.32 4.47 -0.41
CA ALA A 21 5.44 3.60 -0.15
C ALA A 21 6.05 3.13 -1.46
N SER A 22 7.37 3.01 -1.45
CA SER A 22 8.15 2.40 -2.53
C SER A 22 7.56 1.02 -2.86
N ARG A 23 7.40 0.75 -4.16
CA ARG A 23 6.81 -0.50 -4.65
C ARG A 23 7.66 -1.71 -4.26
N TYR A 24 7.07 -2.89 -4.43
CA TYR A 24 7.74 -4.17 -4.20
C TYR A 24 9.04 -4.31 -5.02
N PHE A 25 10.01 -5.01 -4.45
CA PHE A 25 11.21 -5.45 -5.16
C PHE A 25 10.85 -6.53 -6.19
N ASP A 26 11.12 -6.27 -7.47
CA ASP A 26 10.90 -7.26 -8.53
C ASP A 26 12.10 -8.23 -8.61
N PHE A 27 11.94 -9.47 -8.13
CA PHE A 27 13.02 -10.47 -8.16
C PHE A 27 13.46 -10.89 -9.57
N VAL A 28 12.71 -10.54 -10.62
CA VAL A 28 13.08 -10.84 -12.00
C VAL A 28 14.05 -9.79 -12.57
N ARG A 29 14.19 -8.62 -11.92
CA ARG A 29 15.00 -7.51 -12.41
C ARG A 29 15.78 -6.84 -11.29
N GLU A 30 17.04 -6.52 -11.53
CA GLU A 30 17.80 -5.67 -10.60
C GLU A 30 17.17 -4.29 -10.46
N GLU A 31 17.12 -3.78 -9.22
CA GLU A 31 16.70 -2.42 -8.94
C GLU A 31 17.72 -1.42 -9.46
N THR A 32 17.21 -0.26 -9.86
CA THR A 32 18.07 0.90 -10.13
C THR A 32 18.45 1.56 -8.80
N ALA A 33 19.59 2.25 -8.75
CA ALA A 33 20.03 2.98 -7.56
C ALA A 33 18.98 3.97 -7.03
N SER A 34 18.11 4.50 -7.90
CA SER A 34 17.00 5.38 -7.49
C SER A 34 15.92 4.63 -6.70
N GLN A 35 15.56 3.42 -7.13
CA GLN A 35 14.54 2.59 -6.47
C GLN A 35 15.03 2.12 -5.11
N GLU A 36 16.28 1.67 -5.05
CA GLU A 36 16.93 1.30 -3.79
C GLU A 36 16.97 2.48 -2.80
N TRP A 37 17.35 3.67 -3.28
CA TRP A 37 17.42 4.88 -2.46
C TRP A 37 16.04 5.27 -1.91
N GLU A 38 15.00 5.27 -2.74
CA GLU A 38 13.62 5.54 -2.31
C GLU A 38 13.14 4.52 -1.27
N ALA A 39 13.40 3.23 -1.48
CA ALA A 39 13.04 2.16 -0.55
C ALA A 39 13.70 2.31 0.82
N GLN A 40 14.99 2.66 0.85
CA GLN A 40 15.74 2.83 2.09
C GLN A 40 15.30 4.08 2.86
N HIS A 41 15.00 5.18 2.16
CA HIS A 41 14.63 6.45 2.79
C HIS A 41 13.14 6.60 3.12
N TRP A 42 12.30 5.64 2.72
CA TRP A 42 10.86 5.74 2.95
C TRP A 42 10.51 5.98 4.43
N PHE A 43 11.14 5.27 5.38
CA PHE A 43 10.84 5.44 6.80
C PHE A 43 11.21 6.83 7.35
N ASP A 44 12.21 7.49 6.75
CA ASP A 44 12.65 8.82 7.18
C ASP A 44 11.74 9.93 6.62
N MET A 45 11.22 9.71 5.41
CA MET A 45 10.44 10.71 4.66
C MET A 45 8.93 10.49 4.77
N ALA A 46 8.49 9.30 5.18
CA ALA A 46 7.11 8.96 5.41
C ALA A 46 6.52 9.91 6.46
N GLY A 47 5.55 10.71 6.03
CA GLY A 47 4.76 11.53 6.93
C GLY A 47 3.83 10.69 7.80
N SER A 48 3.05 11.36 8.64
CA SER A 48 1.92 10.71 9.30
C SER A 48 0.81 10.50 8.29
N TYR A 49 0.51 9.26 7.95
CA TYR A 49 -0.67 8.92 7.16
C TYR A 49 -1.93 8.91 8.04
N PRO A 50 -3.07 9.44 7.56
CA PRO A 50 -4.33 9.34 8.29
C PRO A 50 -4.77 7.87 8.40
N PRO A 51 -5.59 7.48 9.37
CA PRO A 51 -6.17 6.14 9.36
C PRO A 51 -6.96 5.89 8.06
N SER A 52 -7.05 4.63 7.63
CA SER A 52 -7.96 4.23 6.56
C SER A 52 -9.38 4.69 6.89
N ARG A 53 -10.22 4.90 5.85
CA ARG A 53 -11.60 5.34 6.09
C ARG A 53 -12.33 4.23 6.83
N ALA A 54 -12.44 4.37 8.15
CA ALA A 54 -13.46 3.63 8.87
C ALA A 54 -14.80 4.08 8.28
N LEU A 55 -15.60 3.14 7.76
CA LEU A 55 -16.98 3.38 7.37
C LEU A 55 -17.60 4.29 8.44
N GLU A 56 -17.95 5.53 8.06
CA GLU A 56 -18.63 6.44 8.98
C GLU A 56 -19.96 5.79 9.38
N PRO A 57 -20.35 5.84 10.67
CA PRO A 57 -21.52 5.14 11.19
C PRO A 57 -22.84 5.61 10.57
#